data_AF-A0A3D6BZQ1-F1
#
_entry.id   AF-A0A3D6BZQ1-F1
#
_cell.length_a   1.000
_cell.length_b   1.000
_cell.length_c   1.000
_cell.angle_alpha   90.00
_cell.angle_beta   90.00
_cell.angle_gamma   90.00
#
_symmetry.space_group_name_H-M   'P 1'
#
loop_
_entity.id
_entity.type
_entity.pdbx_description
1 polymer ?
#
loop_
_entity_poly.entity_id
_entity_poly.type
_entity_poly.pdbx_seq_one_letter_code
_entity_poly.pdbx_strand_id
1 'polypeptide(L)' 'VFELEDINELPISFDIGWYEQKAVAVLLALLFLGVKGIRLGPSLPAFVSPTVLN' A
#
# COMPACT_ATOMS: atom_id res chain seq x y z
N VAL A 1 5.67 -10.46 -22.17
CA VAL A 1 6.92 -9.76 -21.75
C VAL A 1 7.34 -10.20 -20.36
N PHE A 2 6.48 -10.17 -19.33
CA PHE A 2 6.84 -10.71 -18.00
C PHE A 2 6.08 -11.98 -17.56
N GLU A 3 4.86 -12.23 -18.04
CA GLU A 3 4.11 -13.50 -17.82
C GLU A 3 4.08 -13.99 -16.36
N LEU A 4 3.94 -13.05 -15.42
CA LEU A 4 3.92 -13.33 -13.99
C LEU A 4 2.51 -13.70 -13.52
N GLU A 5 2.42 -14.53 -12.49
CA GLU A 5 1.15 -14.96 -11.89
C GLU A 5 0.64 -13.98 -10.82
N ASP A 6 1.54 -13.21 -10.19
CA ASP A 6 1.24 -12.23 -9.15
C ASP A 6 1.86 -10.85 -9.47
N ILE A 7 1.11 -9.77 -9.22
CA ILE A 7 1.57 -8.38 -9.41
C ILE A 7 2.81 -8.04 -8.58
N ASN A 8 2.98 -8.70 -7.43
CA ASN A 8 4.07 -8.46 -6.48
C ASN A 8 5.40 -9.08 -6.92
N GLU A 9 5.42 -9.88 -7.99
CA GLU A 9 6.65 -10.43 -8.59
C GLU A 9 7.33 -9.45 -9.53
N LEU A 10 6.67 -8.34 -9.87
CA LEU A 10 7.28 -7.28 -10.64
C LEU A 10 8.46 -6.68 -9.86
N PRO A 11 9.53 -6.23 -10.56
CA PRO A 11 10.66 -5.55 -9.93
C PRO A 11 10.29 -4.11 -9.54
N ILE A 12 9.22 -3.93 -8.77
CA ILE A 12 8.67 -2.65 -8.34
C ILE A 12 8.57 -2.67 -6.81
N SER A 13 9.08 -1.62 -6.18
CA SER A 13 8.91 -1.37 -4.76
C SER A 13 8.03 -0.13 -4.55
N PHE A 14 7.12 -0.20 -3.58
CA PHE A 14 6.26 0.91 -3.20
C PHE A 14 6.76 1.56 -1.90
N ASP A 15 7.24 2.79 -2.00
CA ASP A 15 7.58 3.66 -0.88
C ASP A 15 6.79 4.96 -1.02
N ILE A 16 5.71 5.09 -0.25
CA ILE A 16 4.65 6.06 -0.47
C ILE A 16 4.59 7.06 0.70
N GLY A 17 4.78 8.33 0.36
CA GLY A 17 4.44 9.46 1.23
C GLY A 17 2.94 9.76 1.16
N TRP A 18 2.30 10.00 2.31
CA TRP A 18 0.89 10.39 2.37
C TRP A 18 0.65 11.60 3.26
N TYR A 19 -0.48 12.29 3.04
CA TYR A 19 -0.86 13.46 3.85
C TYR A 19 -2.38 13.57 4.03
N GLU A 20 -3.14 13.50 2.95
CA GLU A 20 -4.59 13.71 2.96
C GLU A 20 -5.39 12.46 2.54
N GLN A 21 -6.72 12.57 2.51
CA GLN A 21 -7.63 11.42 2.42
C GLN A 21 -7.64 10.78 1.03
N LYS A 22 -7.30 11.51 -0.05
CA LYS A 22 -7.16 10.90 -1.38
C LYS A 22 -5.98 9.93 -1.41
N ALA A 23 -4.89 10.21 -0.69
CA ALA A 23 -3.80 9.23 -0.54
C ALA A 23 -4.29 7.94 0.16
N VAL A 24 -5.21 8.05 1.13
CA VAL A 24 -5.85 6.87 1.75
C VAL A 24 -6.71 6.12 0.73
N ALA A 25 -7.47 6.81 -0.12
CA ALA A 25 -8.26 6.17 -1.17
C ALA A 25 -7.38 5.41 -2.18
N VAL A 26 -6.24 5.99 -2.56
CA VAL A 26 -5.25 5.32 -3.43
C VAL A 26 -4.65 4.10 -2.73
N LEU A 27 -4.29 4.21 -1.45
CA LEU A 27 -3.78 3.08 -0.67
C LEU A 27 -4.79 1.93 -0.64
N LEU A 28 -6.07 2.21 -0.37
CA LEU A 28 -7.13 1.20 -0.38
C LEU A 28 -7.33 0.58 -1.76
N ALA A 29 -7.19 1.35 -2.83
CA ALA A 29 -7.25 0.82 -4.19
C ALA A 29 -6.08 -0.13 -4.49
N LEU A 30 -4.86 0.21 -4.07
CA LEU A 30 -3.69 -0.67 -4.22
C LEU A 30 -3.86 -1.97 -3.42
N LEU A 31 -4.37 -1.88 -2.19
CA LEU A 31 -4.68 -3.05 -1.36
C LEU A 31 -5.75 -3.93 -2.01
N PHE A 32 -6.79 -3.33 -2.59
CA PHE A 32 -7.82 -4.05 -3.33
C PHE A 32 -7.26 -4.79 -4.56
N LEU A 33 -6.31 -4.18 -5.27
CA LEU A 33 -5.60 -4.78 -6.41
C LEU A 33 -4.57 -5.84 -6.00
N GLY A 34 -4.40 -6.11 -4.70
CA GLY A 34 -3.51 -7.15 -4.19
C GLY A 34 -2.04 -6.73 -4.08
N VAL A 35 -1.73 -5.42 -4.14
CA VAL A 35 -0.37 -4.91 -3.91
C VAL A 35 0.01 -5.09 -2.45
N LYS A 36 1.19 -5.66 -2.21
CA LYS A 36 1.75 -6.00 -0.89
C LYS A 36 3.11 -5.32 -0.70
N GLY A 37 3.60 -5.30 0.54
CA GLY A 37 4.94 -4.78 0.86
C GLY A 37 5.10 -3.26 0.72
N ILE A 38 4.00 -2.51 0.77
CA ILE A 38 4.00 -1.04 0.69
C ILE A 38 4.62 -0.45 1.95
N ARG A 39 5.66 0.37 1.80
CA ARG A 39 6.15 1.26 2.85
C ARG A 39 5.33 2.55 2.81
N LEU A 40 4.74 2.91 3.94
CA LEU A 40 3.88 4.09 4.07
C LEU A 40 4.44 5.01 5.16
N GLY A 41 4.70 6.27 4.82
CA GLY A 41 5.34 7.23 5.74
C GLY A 41 5.04 8.70 5.44
N PRO A 42 5.59 9.64 6.23
CA PRO A 42 6.61 9.41 7.27
C PRO A 42 6.05 8.83 8.58
N SER A 43 4.74 8.89 8.81
CA SER A 43 4.06 8.26 9.94
C SER A 43 2.89 7.40 9.47
N LEU A 44 2.51 6.41 10.28
CA LEU A 44 1.28 5.66 10.04
C LEU A 44 0.04 6.52 10.35
N PRO A 45 -1.11 6.27 9.69
CA PRO A 45 -2.31 7.04 9.96
C PRO A 45 -2.84 6.79 11.38
N ALA A 46 -2.99 7.87 12.15
CA ALA A 46 -3.46 7.83 13.52
C ALA A 46 -4.88 7.26 13.70
N PHE A 47 -5.67 7.19 12.62
CA PHE A 47 -7.02 6.60 12.64
C PHE A 47 -7.01 5.07 12.62
N VAL A 48 -5.87 4.42 12.36
CA VAL A 48 -5.79 2.96 12.36
C VAL A 48 -5.50 2.48 13.78
N SER A 49 -6.44 1.73 14.36
CA SER A 49 -6.25 1.13 15.67
C SER A 49 -5.23 -0.02 15.62
N PRO A 50 -4.55 -0.36 16.73
CA PRO A 50 -3.64 -1.51 16.78
C PRO A 50 -4.29 -2.82 16.32
N THR A 51 -5.58 -3.04 16.63
CA THR A 51 -6.32 -4.24 16.21
C THR A 51 -6.48 -4.34 14.70
N VAL A 52 -6.51 -3.22 13.98
CA VAL A 52 -6.60 -3.20 12.52
C VAL A 52 -5.22 -3.40 11.87
N LEU A 53 -4.13 -3.09 12.58
CA LEU A 53 -2.76 -3.28 12.10
C LEU A 53 -2.22 -4.71 12.29
N ASN A 54 -2.81 -5.49 13.20
CA ASN A 54 -2.41 -6.85 13.56
C ASN A 54 -3.19 -7.90 12.77
#